data_AF-A0A3N5TQC8-F1
#
_entry.id   AF-A0A3N5TQC8-F1
#
_cell.length_a   1.000
_cell.length_b   1.000
_cell.length_c   1.000
_cell.angle_alpha   90.00
_cell.angle_beta   90.00
_cell.angle_gamma   90.00
#
_symmetry.space_group_name_H-M   'P 1'
#
loop_
_entity.id
_entity.type
_entity.pdbx_description
1 polymer ?
#
loop_
_entity_poly.entity_id
_entity_poly.type
_entity_poly.pdbx_seq_one_letter_code
_entity_poly.pdbx_strand_id
1 'polypeptide(L)'
;MKNKKPLRPIWQDNDPDSVKIIDQRLLPHRFSVIDLKSVDDVIYAIREMCVRGAPLIGVTAAYGVYLATLSLPDNPAGDDFINGECVRLKAARPTAVNLAWAAERVLN
;
A
#
# COMPACT_ATOMS: atom_id res chain seq x y z
N MET A 1 11.25 22.64 23.18
CA MET A 1 10.68 21.36 22.73
C MET A 1 10.63 21.37 21.21
N LYS A 2 11.40 20.52 20.51
CA LYS A 2 11.48 20.56 19.04
C LYS A 2 10.15 20.09 18.44
N ASN A 3 9.57 20.90 17.55
CA ASN A 3 8.50 20.52 16.62
C ASN A 3 8.96 19.29 15.81
N LYS A 4 8.73 18.08 16.32
CA LYS A 4 8.88 16.88 15.52
C LYS A 4 7.66 16.80 14.62
N LYS A 5 7.86 16.87 13.30
CA LYS A 5 6.81 16.55 12.33
C LYS A 5 6.17 15.21 12.74
N PRO A 6 4.84 15.08 12.68
CA PRO A 6 4.18 13.82 13.00
C PRO A 6 4.72 12.74 12.06
N LEU A 7 5.20 11.64 12.66
CA LEU A 7 5.68 10.48 11.91
C LEU A 7 4.48 9.78 11.28
N ARG A 8 4.48 9.68 9.95
CA ARG A 8 3.48 8.90 9.21
C ARG A 8 4.01 7.48 9.00
N PRO A 9 3.20 6.44 9.22
CA PRO A 9 3.63 5.05 9.02
C PRO A 9 3.76 4.67 7.53
N ILE A 10 3.17 5.48 6.65
CA ILE A 10 3.21 5.35 5.20
C ILE A 10 3.24 6.74 4.56
N TRP A 11 4.05 6.93 3.52
CA TRP A 11 4.10 8.18 2.76
C TRP A 11 4.68 7.95 1.36
N GLN A 12 4.36 8.83 0.43
CA GLN A 12 5.08 8.97 -0.83
C GLN A 12 6.18 10.04 -0.65
N ASP A 13 7.37 9.78 -1.17
CA ASP A 13 8.48 10.77 -1.20
C ASP A 13 8.46 11.53 -2.54
N ASN A 14 9.54 12.20 -2.91
CA ASN A 14 9.64 12.91 -4.20
C ASN A 14 9.69 11.96 -5.42
N ASP A 15 9.87 10.66 -5.19
CA ASP A 15 9.84 9.61 -6.21
C ASP A 15 8.39 9.14 -6.43
N PRO A 16 7.77 9.43 -7.59
CA PRO A 16 6.40 9.00 -7.86
C PRO A 16 6.28 7.46 -7.88
N ASP A 17 7.34 6.75 -8.24
CA ASP A 17 7.33 5.30 -8.44
C ASP A 17 7.58 4.51 -7.14
N SER A 18 7.55 5.18 -5.99
CA SER A 18 7.80 4.53 -4.71
C SER A 18 6.95 5.08 -3.55
N VAL A 19 6.39 4.15 -2.78
CA VAL A 19 5.69 4.42 -1.52
C VAL A 19 6.49 3.81 -0.38
N LYS A 20 6.77 4.61 0.65
CA LYS A 20 7.57 4.20 1.79
C LYS A 20 6.68 3.82 2.97
N ILE A 21 7.05 2.75 3.67
CA ILE A 21 6.41 2.34 4.94
C ILE A 21 7.45 2.16 6.04
N ILE A 22 7.03 2.31 7.29
CA ILE A 22 7.81 1.85 8.45
C ILE A 22 7.56 0.36 8.64
N ASP A 23 8.62 -0.45 8.73
CA ASP A 23 8.50 -1.86 9.10
C ASP A 23 8.11 -2.00 10.58
N GLN A 24 6.82 -2.23 10.83
CA GLN A 24 6.27 -2.31 12.18
C GLN A 24 6.72 -3.57 12.95
N ARG A 25 7.29 -4.58 12.27
CA ARG A 25 7.79 -5.80 12.90
C ARG A 25 9.03 -5.53 13.76
N LEU A 26 9.77 -4.47 13.44
CA LEU A 26 11.04 -4.14 14.05
C LEU A 26 10.94 -3.09 15.16
N LEU A 27 9.78 -2.42 15.27
CA LEU A 27 9.51 -1.49 16.35
C LEU A 27 9.28 -2.23 17.68
N PRO A 28 9.68 -1.67 18.82
CA PRO A 28 10.34 -0.35 18.98
C PRO A 28 11.87 -0.38 18.83
N HIS A 29 12.47 -1.56 18.62
CA HIS A 29 13.92 -1.75 18.72
C HIS A 29 14.70 -1.19 17.53
N ARG A 30 14.11 -1.17 16.34
CA ARG A 30 14.74 -0.66 15.13
C ARG A 30 13.73 0.06 14.25
N PHE A 31 14.08 1.28 13.85
CA PHE A 31 13.36 2.02 12.83
C PHE A 31 13.93 1.63 11.45
N SER A 32 13.13 0.94 10.64
CA SER A 32 13.49 0.56 9.27
C SER A 32 12.39 0.99 8.32
N VAL A 33 12.78 1.47 7.14
CA VAL A 33 11.88 1.90 6.08
C VAL A 33 11.96 0.88 4.93
N ILE A 34 10.82 0.55 4.35
CA ILE A 34 10.71 -0.32 3.17
C ILE A 34 10.13 0.50 2.02
N ASP A 35 10.71 0.35 0.84
CA ASP A 35 10.22 0.93 -0.40
C ASP A 35 9.31 -0.08 -1.10
N LEU A 36 8.07 0.33 -1.34
CA LEU A 36 7.10 -0.41 -2.14
C LEU A 36 7.08 0.21 -3.53
N LYS A 37 7.37 -0.59 -4.55
CA LYS A 37 7.46 -0.14 -5.96
C LYS A 37 6.48 -0.88 -6.86
N SER A 38 5.79 -1.88 -6.34
CA SER A 38 4.85 -2.72 -7.07
C SER A 38 3.68 -3.13 -6.18
N VAL A 39 2.62 -3.63 -6.82
CA VAL A 39 1.49 -4.26 -6.11
C VAL A 39 1.96 -5.48 -5.31
N ASP A 40 2.94 -6.22 -5.83
CA ASP A 40 3.52 -7.37 -5.12
C ASP A 40 4.23 -6.97 -3.83
N ASP A 41 4.96 -5.86 -3.82
CA ASP A 41 5.58 -5.33 -2.59
C ASP A 41 4.50 -4.96 -1.55
N VAL A 42 3.39 -4.35 -2.00
CA VAL A 42 2.26 -3.98 -1.14
C VAL A 42 1.60 -5.23 -0.56
N ILE A 43 1.32 -6.24 -1.39
CA ILE A 43 0.74 -7.52 -0.94
C ILE A 43 1.67 -8.18 0.07
N TYR A 44 2.97 -8.24 -0.21
CA TYR A 44 3.98 -8.77 0.70
C TYR A 44 3.98 -8.01 2.03
N ALA A 45 4.03 -6.68 2.00
CA ALA A 45 4.05 -5.84 3.20
C ALA A 45 2.80 -6.03 4.09
N ILE A 46 1.63 -6.22 3.48
CA ILE A 46 0.38 -6.51 4.20
C ILE A 46 0.40 -7.94 4.78
N ARG A 47 0.80 -8.94 4.00
CA ARG A 47 0.81 -10.36 4.41
C ARG A 47 1.81 -10.64 5.53
N GLU A 48 3.01 -10.11 5.40
CA GLU A 48 4.08 -10.27 6.37
C GLU A 48 3.95 -9.34 7.58
N MET A 49 2.89 -8.53 7.63
CA MET A 49 2.64 -7.58 8.72
C MET A 49 3.73 -6.52 8.89
N CYS A 50 4.48 -6.18 7.82
CA CYS A 50 5.30 -4.98 7.76
C CYS A 50 4.45 -3.75 8.05
N VAL A 51 3.21 -3.74 7.51
CA VAL A 51 2.13 -2.85 7.94
C VAL A 51 1.00 -3.65 8.56
N ARG A 52 0.40 -3.13 9.63
CA ARG A 52 -0.76 -3.73 10.29
C ARG A 52 -1.68 -2.67 10.89
N GLY A 53 -2.86 -3.12 11.31
CA GLY A 53 -3.97 -2.26 11.72
C GLY A 53 -4.88 -1.95 10.53
N ALA A 54 -6.18 -2.19 10.70
CA ALA A 54 -7.13 -2.14 9.58
C ALA A 54 -7.13 -0.81 8.79
N PRO A 55 -7.02 0.39 9.43
CA PRO A 55 -6.92 1.64 8.69
C PRO A 55 -5.65 1.74 7.84
N LEU A 56 -4.49 1.37 8.39
CA LEU A 56 -3.22 1.45 7.66
C LEU A 56 -3.16 0.45 6.50
N ILE A 57 -3.71 -0.76 6.69
CA ILE A 57 -3.82 -1.75 5.62
C ILE A 57 -4.63 -1.19 4.45
N GLY A 58 -5.77 -0.53 4.73
CA GLY A 58 -6.58 0.11 3.70
C GLY A 58 -5.82 1.20 2.93
N VAL A 59 -5.11 2.09 3.62
CA VAL A 59 -4.29 3.13 2.99
C VAL A 59 -3.14 2.52 2.17
N THR A 60 -2.49 1.48 2.69
CA THR A 60 -1.39 0.79 1.98
C THR A 60 -1.87 0.15 0.69
N ALA A 61 -3.07 -0.43 0.70
CA ALA A 61 -3.67 -1.00 -0.50
C ALA A 61 -4.13 0.05 -1.51
N ALA A 62 -4.65 1.20 -1.07
CA ALA A 62 -4.93 2.31 -1.97
C ALA A 62 -3.66 2.79 -2.68
N TYR A 63 -2.52 2.83 -1.98
CA TYR A 63 -1.22 3.05 -2.59
C TYR A 63 -0.79 1.92 -3.54
N GLY A 64 -1.21 0.67 -3.29
CA GLY A 64 -1.06 -0.42 -4.25
C GLY A 64 -1.80 -0.17 -5.56
N VAL A 65 -3.05 0.32 -5.50
CA VAL A 65 -3.80 0.72 -6.70
C VAL A 65 -3.07 1.86 -7.42
N TYR A 66 -2.57 2.85 -6.69
CA TYR A 66 -1.74 3.91 -7.27
C TYR A 66 -0.50 3.34 -8.01
N LEU A 67 0.27 2.45 -7.39
CA LEU A 67 1.43 1.81 -8.04
C LEU A 67 1.03 0.97 -9.26
N ALA A 68 -0.16 0.35 -9.25
CA ALA A 68 -0.71 -0.34 -10.41
C ALA A 68 -0.94 0.62 -11.59
N THR A 69 -1.44 1.83 -11.33
CA THR A 69 -1.64 2.85 -12.40
C THR A 69 -0.34 3.28 -13.06
N LEU A 70 0.78 3.30 -12.32
CA LEU A 70 2.10 3.60 -12.88
C LEU A 70 2.67 2.45 -13.72
N SER A 71 2.17 1.23 -13.50
CA SER A 71 2.60 0.01 -14.19
C SER A 71 1.61 -0.42 -15.29
N LEU A 72 0.71 0.49 -15.71
CA LEU A 72 -0.30 0.18 -16.72
C LEU A 72 0.36 -0.29 -18.03
N PRO A 73 -0.09 -1.40 -18.62
CA PRO A 73 0.37 -1.81 -19.93
C PRO A 73 -0.14 -0.84 -21.00
N ASP A 74 0.67 -0.67 -22.05
CA ASP A 74 0.39 0.24 -23.16
C ASP A 74 -0.62 -0.41 -24.14
N ASN A 75 -1.81 -0.72 -23.64
CA ASN A 75 -2.89 -1.37 -24.38
C ASN A 75 -4.28 -0.92 -23.89
N PRO A 76 -5.36 -1.20 -24.63
CA PRO A 76 -6.71 -0.77 -24.27
C PRO A 76 -7.30 -1.45 -23.02
N ALA A 77 -6.61 -2.43 -22.42
CA ALA A 77 -7.12 -3.24 -21.30
C ALA A 77 -6.70 -2.70 -19.92
N GLY A 78 -6.43 -1.40 -19.82
CA GLY A 78 -5.98 -0.77 -18.57
C GLY A 78 -6.94 -0.97 -17.39
N ASP A 79 -8.25 -0.85 -17.63
CA ASP A 79 -9.26 -1.03 -16.59
C ASP A 79 -9.29 -2.47 -16.06
N ASP A 80 -9.20 -3.47 -16.95
CA ASP A 80 -9.14 -4.89 -16.56
C ASP A 80 -7.88 -5.21 -15.75
N PHE A 81 -6.75 -4.59 -16.11
CA PHE A 81 -5.52 -4.70 -15.35
C PHE A 81 -5.68 -4.15 -13.93
N ILE A 82 -6.19 -2.92 -13.77
CA ILE A 82 -6.41 -2.31 -12.46
C ILE A 82 -7.42 -3.10 -11.62
N ASN A 83 -8.48 -3.62 -12.24
CA ASN A 83 -9.45 -4.48 -11.58
C ASN A 83 -8.80 -5.78 -11.06
N GLY A 84 -7.93 -6.40 -11.87
CA GLY A 84 -7.15 -7.58 -11.47
C GLY A 84 -6.26 -7.30 -10.26
N GLU A 85 -5.55 -6.17 -10.25
CA GLU A 85 -4.69 -5.76 -9.14
C GLU A 85 -5.50 -5.44 -7.88
N CYS A 86 -6.68 -4.81 -8.01
CA CYS A 86 -7.60 -4.61 -6.90
C CYS A 86 -8.04 -5.94 -6.26
N VAL A 87 -8.34 -6.97 -7.07
CA VAL A 87 -8.69 -8.30 -6.57
C VAL A 87 -7.53 -8.93 -5.80
N ARG A 88 -6.30 -8.86 -6.34
CA ARG A 88 -5.09 -9.36 -5.67
C ARG A 88 -4.84 -8.65 -4.34
N LEU A 89 -5.00 -7.33 -4.31
CA LEU A 89 -4.88 -6.53 -3.08
C LEU A 89 -5.93 -6.95 -2.07
N LYS A 90 -7.21 -7.06 -2.44
CA LYS A 90 -8.30 -7.53 -1.55
C LYS A 90 -8.02 -8.93 -0.96
N ALA A 91 -7.38 -9.80 -1.71
CA ALA A 91 -7.02 -11.15 -1.27
C ALA A 91 -5.80 -11.20 -0.32
N ALA A 92 -5.03 -10.12 -0.17
CA ALA A 92 -3.81 -10.12 0.64
C ALA A 92 -4.07 -10.52 2.10
N ARG A 93 -5.16 -10.02 2.72
CA ARG A 93 -5.66 -10.48 4.03
C ARG A 93 -7.18 -10.42 4.10
N PRO A 94 -7.91 -11.53 3.86
CA PRO A 94 -9.36 -11.54 3.66
C PRO A 94 -10.20 -11.17 4.90
N THR A 95 -9.62 -11.19 6.10
CA THR A 95 -10.31 -10.77 7.33
C THR A 95 -10.26 -9.26 7.58
N ALA A 96 -9.49 -8.50 6.79
CA ALA A 96 -9.42 -7.05 6.89
C ALA A 96 -10.52 -6.40 6.04
N VAL A 97 -11.74 -6.34 6.58
CA VAL A 97 -12.94 -5.76 5.91
C VAL A 97 -12.70 -4.35 5.33
N ASN A 98 -11.75 -3.58 5.89
CA ASN A 98 -11.39 -2.24 5.40
C ASN A 98 -10.61 -2.22 4.06
N LEU A 99 -10.03 -3.34 3.65
CA LEU A 99 -9.27 -3.46 2.40
C LEU A 99 -10.19 -3.41 1.18
N ALA A 100 -11.34 -4.07 1.26
CA ALA A 100 -12.39 -4.00 0.25
C ALA A 100 -12.94 -2.57 0.11
N TRP A 101 -13.22 -1.93 1.25
CA TRP A 101 -13.74 -0.55 1.31
C TRP A 101 -12.78 0.49 0.72
N ALA A 102 -11.47 0.37 1.00
CA ALA A 102 -10.49 1.33 0.47
C ALA A 102 -10.30 1.19 -1.05
N ALA A 103 -10.25 -0.04 -1.57
CA ALA A 103 -10.18 -0.28 -3.02
C ALA A 103 -11.44 0.22 -3.76
N GLU A 104 -12.63 -0.02 -3.20
CA GLU A 104 -13.89 0.47 -3.77
C GLU A 104 -13.98 2.00 -3.80
N ARG A 105 -13.36 2.70 -2.85
CA ARG A 105 -13.38 4.17 -2.81
C ARG A 105 -12.41 4.82 -3.81
N VAL A 106 -11.42 4.10 -4.33
CA VAL A 106 -10.51 4.58 -5.38
C VAL A 106 -11.08 4.32 -6.78
N LEU A 107 -11.91 3.28 -6.93
CA LEU A 107 -12.55 2.90 -8.19
C LEU A 107 -13.82 3.72 -8.53
N ASN A 108 -14.30 4.55 -7.62
CA ASN A 108 -15.46 5.46 -7.82
C ASN A 108 -15.01 6.92 -7.76
#